data_AF-A0A2S7ZN42-F1
#
_entry.id   AF-A0A2S7ZN42-F1
#
_cell.length_a   1.000
_cell.length_b   1.000
_cell.length_c   1.000
_cell.angle_alpha   90.00
_cell.angle_beta   90.00
_cell.angle_gamma   90.00
#
_symmetry.space_group_name_H-M   'P 1'
#
loop_
_entity.id
_entity.type
_entity.pdbx_description
1 polymer ?
#
loop_
_entity_poly.entity_id
_entity_poly.type
_entity_poly.pdbx_seq_one_letter_code
_entity_poly.pdbx_strand_id
1 'polypeptide(L)'
;MDIKEARKQIDGIDAQLVELFEQRLSIIKFIGKFKDEHHLPLIDEDRDQEIISSLKTNSKDPRMLTYIESYMKDVISISNEFLKEHMHKHIFLIGMPGAGKTTVGKVLAKELGRDFYDLDQTIQDKVGKSVQNIFIYDGKDAFSEYEYETIKELIYNKPSVIATGGGTVTSEKIVNLMRNNGLVVFVNRDVNHILDDLDLEIRPLVKESIEYIFNVYEERYPLYEQVAHIKIGNEGSITDAVQEIIEALPNTEK
;
A
#
# COMPACT_ATOMS: atom_id res chain seq x y z
N MET A 1 19.13 -35.38 30.98
CA MET A 1 19.01 -35.43 29.52
C MET A 1 20.37 -35.10 28.92
N ASP A 2 20.89 -35.89 27.99
CA ASP A 2 22.10 -35.52 27.26
C ASP A 2 21.76 -34.55 26.10
N ILE A 3 22.78 -33.90 25.53
CA ILE A 3 22.59 -32.88 24.49
C ILE A 3 21.98 -33.46 23.21
N LYS A 4 22.29 -34.70 22.84
CA LYS A 4 21.75 -35.34 21.64
C LYS A 4 20.27 -35.62 21.80
N GLU A 5 19.86 -36.14 22.96
CA GLU A 5 18.45 -36.38 23.26
C GLU A 5 17.66 -35.07 23.35
N ALA A 6 18.25 -34.03 23.94
CA ALA A 6 17.66 -32.69 23.98
C ALA A 6 17.41 -32.11 22.58
N ARG A 7 18.39 -32.23 21.68
CA ARG A 7 18.27 -31.77 20.29
C ARG A 7 17.18 -32.52 19.55
N LYS A 8 17.10 -33.83 19.71
CA LYS A 8 16.05 -34.64 19.08
C LYS A 8 14.65 -34.24 19.55
N GLN A 9 14.49 -33.82 20.81
CA GLN A 9 13.23 -33.27 21.30
C GLN A 9 12.91 -31.91 20.65
N ILE A 10 13.91 -31.04 20.49
CA ILE A 10 13.75 -29.76 19.78
C ILE A 10 13.35 -30.01 18.33
N ASP A 11 14.03 -30.91 17.61
CA ASP A 11 13.69 -31.24 16.21
C ASP A 11 12.22 -31.69 16.08
N GLY A 12 11.72 -32.44 17.06
CA GLY A 12 10.31 -32.86 17.12
C GLY A 12 9.34 -31.71 17.39
N ILE A 13 9.73 -30.73 18.21
CA ILE A 13 8.95 -29.52 18.46
C ILE A 13 8.94 -28.63 17.21
N ASP A 14 10.09 -28.44 16.57
CA ASP A 14 10.21 -27.62 15.37
C ASP A 14 9.36 -28.17 14.22
N ALA A 15 9.33 -29.50 14.05
CA ALA A 15 8.44 -30.15 13.08
C ALA A 15 6.96 -29.84 13.34
N GLN A 16 6.53 -29.86 14.61
CA GLN A 16 5.16 -29.50 14.98
C GLN A 16 4.88 -28.01 14.78
N LEU A 17 5.85 -27.14 15.07
CA LEU A 17 5.72 -25.70 14.85
C LEU A 17 5.54 -25.38 13.36
N VAL A 18 6.29 -26.05 12.48
CA VAL A 18 6.12 -25.91 11.03
C VAL A 18 4.72 -26.32 10.60
N GLU A 19 4.24 -27.51 11.01
CA GLU A 19 2.90 -28.00 10.65
C GLU A 19 1.79 -27.06 11.15
N LEU A 20 1.88 -26.60 12.41
CA LEU A 20 0.93 -25.66 12.99
C LEU A 20 0.96 -24.30 12.28
N PHE A 21 2.14 -23.85 11.85
CA PHE A 21 2.28 -22.60 11.13
C PHE A 21 1.68 -22.69 9.71
N GLU A 22 1.89 -23.80 8.99
CA GLU A 22 1.24 -24.04 7.69
C GLU A 22 -0.30 -24.10 7.81
N GLN A 23 -0.81 -24.77 8.84
CA GLN A 23 -2.24 -24.78 9.16
C GLN A 23 -2.75 -23.37 9.44
N ARG A 24 -2.01 -22.58 10.22
CA ARG A 24 -2.33 -21.17 10.50
C ARG A 24 -2.42 -20.36 9.20
N LEU A 25 -1.41 -20.45 8.32
CA LEU A 25 -1.41 -19.72 7.04
C LEU A 25 -2.57 -20.14 6.12
N SER A 26 -2.91 -21.42 6.10
CA SER A 26 -4.08 -21.92 5.35
C SER A 26 -5.39 -21.29 5.83
N ILE A 27 -5.58 -21.18 7.14
CA ILE A 27 -6.74 -20.51 7.74
C ILE A 27 -6.73 -19.02 7.45
N ILE A 28 -5.56 -18.37 7.51
CA ILE A 28 -5.42 -16.95 7.13
C ILE A 28 -5.82 -16.72 5.68
N LYS A 29 -5.43 -17.60 4.75
CA LYS A 29 -5.86 -17.52 3.35
C LYS A 29 -7.39 -17.60 3.22
N PHE A 30 -8.02 -18.52 3.96
CA PHE A 30 -9.48 -18.64 4.00
C PHE A 30 -10.15 -17.38 4.55
N ILE A 31 -9.64 -16.84 5.67
CA ILE A 31 -10.12 -15.57 6.25
C ILE A 31 -9.95 -14.43 5.24
N GLY A 32 -8.83 -14.40 4.52
CA GLY A 32 -8.59 -13.43 3.45
C GLY A 32 -9.66 -13.46 2.37
N LYS A 33 -9.96 -14.65 1.84
CA LYS A 33 -11.01 -14.81 0.82
C LYS A 33 -12.37 -14.35 1.33
N PHE A 34 -12.71 -14.73 2.55
CA PHE A 34 -13.95 -14.27 3.18
C PHE A 34 -13.99 -12.74 3.30
N LYS A 35 -12.89 -12.12 3.76
CA LYS A 35 -12.79 -10.66 3.87
C LYS A 35 -12.93 -9.98 2.50
N ASP A 36 -12.34 -10.54 1.45
CA ASP A 36 -12.45 -10.03 0.08
C ASP A 36 -13.90 -10.11 -0.45
N GLU A 37 -14.54 -11.28 -0.29
CA GLU A 37 -15.95 -11.50 -0.68
C GLU A 37 -16.94 -10.60 0.08
N HIS A 38 -16.62 -10.25 1.33
CA HIS A 38 -17.47 -9.46 2.22
C HIS A 38 -17.03 -8.00 2.38
N HIS A 39 -16.02 -7.55 1.63
CA HIS A 39 -15.54 -6.16 1.65
C HIS A 39 -15.06 -5.68 3.03
N LEU A 40 -14.32 -6.55 3.74
CA LEU A 40 -13.74 -6.26 5.05
C LEU A 40 -12.25 -5.95 4.94
N PRO A 41 -11.68 -5.11 5.83
CA PRO A 41 -10.25 -4.83 5.86
C PRO A 41 -9.41 -6.10 5.99
N LEU A 42 -8.41 -6.24 5.14
CA LEU A 42 -7.51 -7.40 5.16
C LEU A 42 -6.76 -7.51 6.49
N ILE A 43 -6.21 -6.39 6.98
CA ILE A 43 -5.55 -6.30 8.28
C ILE A 43 -6.50 -5.67 9.29
N ASP A 44 -6.49 -6.21 10.50
CA ASP A 44 -7.24 -5.72 11.64
C ASP A 44 -6.26 -5.55 12.80
N GLU A 45 -5.79 -4.31 12.98
CA GLU A 45 -4.77 -3.98 13.99
C GLU A 45 -5.30 -4.19 15.42
N ASP A 46 -6.60 -3.94 15.64
CA ASP A 46 -7.24 -4.17 16.94
C ASP A 46 -7.22 -5.66 17.28
N ARG A 47 -7.54 -6.52 16.30
CA ARG A 47 -7.44 -7.97 16.46
C ARG A 47 -6.01 -8.43 16.75
N ASP A 48 -5.00 -7.85 16.09
CA ASP A 48 -3.60 -8.18 16.35
C ASP A 48 -3.19 -7.82 17.79
N GLN A 49 -3.66 -6.67 18.32
CA GLN A 49 -3.44 -6.29 19.72
C GLN A 49 -4.18 -7.20 20.70
N GLU A 50 -5.40 -7.63 20.39
CA GLU A 50 -6.16 -8.61 21.17
C GLU A 50 -5.41 -9.94 21.31
N ILE A 51 -4.80 -10.44 20.23
CA ILE A 51 -4.00 -11.67 20.27
C ILE A 51 -2.85 -11.51 21.27
N ILE A 52 -2.07 -10.43 21.17
CA ILE A 52 -0.93 -10.19 22.07
C ILE A 52 -1.39 -10.04 23.52
N SER A 53 -2.47 -9.30 23.79
CA SER A 53 -3.01 -9.14 25.14
C SER A 53 -3.51 -10.46 25.74
N SER A 54 -4.12 -11.34 24.95
CA SER A 54 -4.61 -12.65 25.41
C SER A 54 -3.49 -13.64 25.79
N LEU A 55 -2.26 -13.43 25.30
CA LEU A 55 -1.10 -14.26 25.66
C LEU A 55 -0.62 -13.95 27.08
N LYS A 56 -0.75 -12.69 27.52
CA LYS A 56 -0.39 -12.26 28.89
C LYS A 56 -1.19 -12.99 29.96
N THR A 57 -2.44 -13.36 29.67
CA THR A 57 -3.32 -14.06 30.62
C THR A 57 -3.07 -15.56 30.71
N ASN A 58 -2.36 -16.16 29.75
CA ASN A 58 -2.19 -17.62 29.64
C ASN A 58 -0.77 -18.12 29.95
N SER A 59 0.22 -17.23 30.05
CA SER A 59 1.60 -17.62 30.36
C SER A 59 1.79 -17.96 31.84
N LYS A 60 2.41 -19.12 32.11
CA LYS A 60 2.69 -19.61 33.47
C LYS A 60 4.05 -19.14 34.02
N ASP A 61 4.95 -18.66 33.16
CA ASP A 61 6.27 -18.12 33.55
C ASP A 61 6.45 -16.69 33.01
N PRO A 62 6.44 -15.67 33.88
CA PRO A 62 6.64 -14.27 33.49
C PRO A 62 7.95 -14.01 32.74
N ARG A 63 9.00 -14.82 32.96
CA ARG A 63 10.30 -14.65 32.27
C ARG A 63 10.24 -15.09 30.81
N MET A 64 9.38 -16.05 30.50
CA MET A 64 9.21 -16.55 29.14
C MET A 64 8.25 -15.67 28.33
N LEU A 65 7.40 -14.89 28.99
CA LEU A 65 6.39 -14.05 28.36
C LEU A 65 7.00 -13.07 27.34
N THR A 66 8.11 -12.41 27.65
CA THR A 66 8.76 -11.47 26.73
C THR A 66 9.19 -12.14 25.43
N TYR A 67 9.72 -13.37 25.51
CA TYR A 67 10.13 -14.14 24.33
C TYR A 67 8.92 -14.59 23.50
N ILE A 68 7.85 -15.04 24.17
CA ILE A 68 6.60 -15.45 23.52
C ILE A 68 5.95 -14.25 22.82
N GLU A 69 5.90 -13.08 23.47
CA GLU A 69 5.37 -11.85 22.86
C GLU A 69 6.16 -11.44 21.62
N SER A 70 7.50 -11.50 21.68
CA SER A 70 8.34 -11.20 20.52
C SER A 70 8.06 -12.18 19.37
N TYR A 71 8.09 -13.48 19.65
CA TYR A 71 7.81 -14.51 18.65
C TYR A 71 6.42 -14.34 18.02
N MET A 72 5.40 -14.06 18.84
CA MET A 72 4.03 -13.91 18.35
C MET A 72 3.83 -12.64 17.52
N LYS A 73 4.56 -11.55 17.82
CA LYS A 73 4.59 -10.37 16.94
C LYS A 73 5.17 -10.71 15.57
N ASP A 74 6.26 -11.46 15.52
CA ASP A 74 6.86 -11.90 14.26
C ASP A 74 5.91 -12.82 13.49
N VAL A 75 5.27 -13.78 14.16
CA VAL A 75 4.27 -14.67 13.57
C VAL A 75 3.09 -13.88 12.99
N ILE A 76 2.57 -12.87 13.70
CA ILE A 76 1.50 -11.99 13.21
C ILE A 76 1.98 -11.21 11.99
N SER A 77 3.17 -10.61 12.06
CA SER A 77 3.76 -9.85 10.96
C SER A 77 3.87 -10.70 9.69
N ILE A 78 4.46 -11.90 9.79
CA ILE A 78 4.61 -12.82 8.64
C ILE A 78 3.23 -13.24 8.11
N SER A 79 2.26 -13.44 9.00
CA SER A 79 0.90 -13.83 8.57
C SER A 79 0.17 -12.71 7.84
N ASN A 80 0.36 -11.47 8.27
CA ASN A 80 -0.16 -10.29 7.59
C ASN A 80 0.51 -10.12 6.22
N GLU A 81 1.82 -10.35 6.13
CA GLU A 81 2.55 -10.37 4.85
C GLU A 81 2.08 -11.48 3.90
N PHE A 82 1.90 -12.70 4.41
CA PHE A 82 1.35 -13.81 3.63
C PHE A 82 -0.06 -13.51 3.11
N LEU A 83 -0.95 -12.99 3.98
CA LEU A 83 -2.28 -12.56 3.59
C LEU A 83 -2.21 -11.49 2.49
N LYS A 84 -1.28 -10.55 2.67
CA LYS A 84 -1.03 -9.46 1.75
C LYS A 84 -0.63 -9.96 0.35
N GLU A 85 0.20 -10.99 0.27
CA GLU A 85 0.63 -11.58 -1.01
C GLU A 85 -0.46 -12.41 -1.68
N HIS A 86 -1.41 -12.97 -0.93
CA HIS A 86 -2.33 -13.97 -1.48
C HIS A 86 -3.75 -13.46 -1.75
N MET A 87 -4.03 -12.18 -1.52
CA MET A 87 -5.36 -11.57 -1.72
C MET A 87 -5.36 -10.50 -2.82
N HIS A 88 -6.48 -10.38 -3.53
CA HIS A 88 -6.69 -9.27 -4.47
C HIS A 88 -6.81 -7.97 -3.68
N LYS A 89 -5.87 -7.05 -3.89
CA LYS A 89 -5.91 -5.76 -3.20
C LYS A 89 -6.13 -4.59 -4.11
N HIS A 90 -6.45 -3.43 -3.52
CA HIS A 90 -6.36 -2.16 -4.20
C HIS A 90 -4.96 -1.96 -4.79
N ILE A 91 -4.89 -1.22 -5.89
CA ILE A 91 -3.64 -0.83 -6.51
C ILE A 91 -3.55 0.69 -6.38
N PHE A 92 -2.62 1.17 -5.57
CA PHE A 92 -2.37 2.60 -5.38
C PHE A 92 -1.26 3.05 -6.33
N LEU A 93 -1.58 3.96 -7.24
CA LEU A 93 -0.60 4.56 -8.14
C LEU A 93 -0.08 5.85 -7.52
N ILE A 94 1.22 5.87 -7.20
CA ILE A 94 1.96 7.04 -6.69
C ILE A 94 2.95 7.54 -7.73
N GLY A 95 3.43 8.76 -7.55
CA GLY A 95 4.39 9.41 -8.44
C GLY A 95 4.04 10.86 -8.72
N MET A 96 4.94 11.56 -9.40
CA MET A 96 4.80 12.99 -9.66
C MET A 96 3.52 13.33 -10.46
N PRO A 97 2.94 14.52 -10.27
CA PRO A 97 1.97 15.06 -11.22
C PRO A 97 2.56 15.03 -12.65
N GLY A 98 1.77 14.63 -13.65
CA GLY A 98 2.25 14.43 -15.02
C GLY A 98 2.96 13.09 -15.30
N ALA A 99 3.19 12.25 -14.29
CA ALA A 99 3.77 10.91 -14.50
C ALA A 99 2.84 9.93 -15.23
N GLY A 100 1.56 10.29 -15.47
CA GLY A 100 0.60 9.45 -16.21
C GLY A 100 -0.25 8.51 -15.35
N LYS A 101 -0.26 8.66 -14.02
CA LYS A 101 -1.03 7.83 -13.06
C LYS A 101 -2.49 7.64 -13.46
N THR A 102 -3.19 8.72 -13.80
CA THR A 102 -4.61 8.66 -14.20
C THR A 102 -4.81 7.88 -15.50
N THR A 103 -3.89 8.01 -16.46
CA THR A 103 -3.95 7.33 -17.75
C THR A 103 -3.65 5.83 -17.59
N VAL A 104 -2.53 5.49 -16.94
CA VAL A 104 -2.14 4.10 -16.62
C VAL A 104 -3.25 3.43 -15.79
N GLY A 105 -3.74 4.12 -14.76
CA GLY A 105 -4.74 3.56 -13.84
C GLY A 105 -6.08 3.25 -14.50
N LYS A 106 -6.57 4.10 -15.42
CA LYS A 106 -7.79 3.82 -16.18
C LYS A 106 -7.67 2.59 -17.06
N VAL A 107 -6.52 2.41 -17.74
CA VAL A 107 -6.28 1.24 -18.60
C VAL A 107 -6.14 -0.02 -17.75
N LEU A 108 -5.32 0.04 -16.69
CA LEU A 108 -5.13 -1.07 -15.75
C LEU A 108 -6.45 -1.52 -15.11
N ALA A 109 -7.27 -0.58 -14.64
CA ALA A 109 -8.56 -0.89 -14.03
C ALA A 109 -9.48 -1.62 -15.02
N LYS A 110 -9.51 -1.16 -16.27
CA LYS A 110 -10.29 -1.79 -17.34
C LYS A 110 -9.81 -3.22 -17.63
N GLU A 111 -8.50 -3.45 -17.72
CA GLU A 111 -7.93 -4.78 -17.97
C GLU A 111 -8.19 -5.76 -16.81
N LEU A 112 -8.15 -5.26 -15.59
CA LEU A 112 -8.44 -6.06 -14.39
C LEU A 112 -9.94 -6.20 -14.08
N GLY A 113 -10.83 -5.52 -14.82
CA GLY A 113 -12.26 -5.47 -14.53
C GLY A 113 -12.59 -4.82 -13.18
N ARG A 114 -11.80 -3.81 -12.77
CA ARG A 114 -11.91 -3.10 -11.50
C ARG A 114 -12.35 -1.65 -11.69
N ASP A 115 -12.82 -1.04 -10.60
CA ASP A 115 -13.09 0.39 -10.57
C ASP A 115 -11.80 1.20 -10.57
N PHE A 116 -11.87 2.42 -11.13
CA PHE A 116 -10.79 3.40 -11.08
C PHE A 116 -11.23 4.64 -10.29
N TYR A 117 -10.39 5.09 -9.38
CA TYR A 117 -10.56 6.33 -8.63
C TYR A 117 -9.34 7.24 -8.82
N ASP A 118 -9.59 8.51 -9.15
CA ASP A 118 -8.59 9.57 -9.02
C ASP A 118 -8.84 10.26 -7.68
N LEU A 119 -7.86 10.22 -6.78
CA LEU A 119 -8.03 10.67 -5.40
C LEU A 119 -8.34 12.17 -5.33
N ASP A 120 -7.64 12.98 -6.13
CA ASP A 120 -7.84 14.43 -6.17
C ASP A 120 -9.24 14.75 -6.71
N GLN A 121 -9.70 14.03 -7.74
CA GLN A 121 -11.08 14.18 -8.23
C GLN A 121 -12.11 13.75 -7.19
N THR A 122 -11.88 12.62 -6.52
CA THR A 122 -12.79 12.09 -5.49
C THR A 122 -12.93 13.05 -4.31
N ILE A 123 -11.84 13.71 -3.89
CA ILE A 123 -11.86 14.74 -2.86
C ILE A 123 -12.66 15.96 -3.34
N GLN A 124 -12.42 16.43 -4.57
CA GLN A 124 -13.14 17.59 -5.12
C GLN A 124 -14.65 17.33 -5.21
N ASP A 125 -15.06 16.13 -5.62
CA ASP A 125 -16.46 15.74 -5.71
C ASP A 125 -17.14 15.71 -4.33
N LYS A 126 -16.41 15.29 -3.29
CA LYS A 126 -16.90 15.24 -1.89
C LYS A 126 -16.96 16.61 -1.23
N VAL A 127 -15.92 17.42 -1.39
CA VAL A 127 -15.76 18.71 -0.70
C VAL A 127 -16.49 19.83 -1.46
N GLY A 128 -16.74 19.66 -2.77
CA GLY A 128 -17.35 20.67 -3.63
C GLY A 128 -16.44 21.86 -3.93
N LYS A 129 -15.11 21.71 -3.74
CA LYS A 129 -14.09 22.74 -3.99
C LYS A 129 -13.02 22.16 -4.90
N SER A 130 -12.44 22.98 -5.78
CA SER A 130 -11.24 22.59 -6.51
C SER A 130 -10.06 22.38 -5.54
N VAL A 131 -9.08 21.56 -5.93
CA VAL A 131 -7.85 21.37 -5.13
C VAL A 131 -7.21 22.72 -4.77
N GLN A 132 -7.10 23.62 -5.75
CA GLN A 132 -6.56 24.97 -5.54
C GLN A 132 -7.30 25.74 -4.45
N ASN A 133 -8.64 25.71 -4.45
CA ASN A 133 -9.44 26.38 -3.43
C ASN A 133 -9.28 25.72 -2.05
N ILE A 134 -9.15 24.41 -1.98
CA ILE A 134 -8.86 23.72 -0.70
C ILE A 134 -7.53 24.22 -0.14
N PHE A 135 -6.47 24.26 -0.95
CA PHE A 135 -5.16 24.76 -0.51
C PHE A 135 -5.19 26.23 -0.07
N ILE A 136 -5.96 27.09 -0.76
CA ILE A 136 -6.05 28.53 -0.45
C ILE A 136 -6.86 28.78 0.83
N TYR A 137 -8.02 28.13 0.98
CA TYR A 137 -8.99 28.47 2.01
C TYR A 137 -8.91 27.56 3.24
N ASP A 138 -8.58 26.29 3.05
CA ASP A 138 -8.59 25.27 4.11
C ASP A 138 -7.17 24.87 4.54
N GLY A 139 -6.20 25.01 3.63
CA GLY A 139 -4.78 24.77 3.86
C GLY A 139 -4.32 23.33 3.58
N LYS A 140 -3.00 23.13 3.58
CA LYS A 140 -2.36 21.84 3.25
C LYS A 140 -2.72 20.73 4.25
N ASP A 141 -2.80 21.05 5.54
CA ASP A 141 -3.11 20.07 6.58
C ASP A 141 -4.53 19.53 6.43
N ALA A 142 -5.49 20.40 6.09
CA ALA A 142 -6.85 19.98 5.79
C ALA A 142 -6.91 19.08 4.55
N PHE A 143 -6.16 19.42 3.49
CA PHE A 143 -6.06 18.55 2.31
C PHE A 143 -5.50 17.17 2.65
N SER A 144 -4.47 17.08 3.49
CA SER A 144 -3.93 15.80 3.94
C SER A 144 -4.94 14.97 4.74
N GLU A 145 -5.81 15.60 5.53
CA GLU A 145 -6.88 14.88 6.24
C GLU A 145 -7.97 14.41 5.27
N TYR A 146 -8.32 15.21 4.26
CA TYR A 146 -9.22 14.79 3.19
C TYR A 146 -8.68 13.61 2.38
N GLU A 147 -7.38 13.59 2.08
CA GLU A 147 -6.72 12.43 1.46
C GLU A 147 -6.85 11.19 2.34
N TYR A 148 -6.54 11.31 3.63
CA TYR A 148 -6.60 10.20 4.57
C TYR A 148 -8.01 9.61 4.68
N GLU A 149 -9.03 10.44 4.95
CA GLU A 149 -10.41 9.95 5.09
C GLU A 149 -10.95 9.43 3.76
N THR A 150 -10.57 10.02 2.62
CA THR A 150 -11.00 9.50 1.31
C THR A 150 -10.40 8.13 1.01
N ILE A 151 -9.10 7.91 1.25
CA ILE A 151 -8.49 6.58 1.08
C ILE A 151 -9.12 5.60 2.05
N LYS A 152 -9.32 6.00 3.31
CA LYS A 152 -9.92 5.17 4.35
C LYS A 152 -11.32 4.71 3.98
N GLU A 153 -12.12 5.53 3.30
CA GLU A 153 -13.40 5.10 2.76
C GLU A 153 -13.25 4.16 1.56
N LEU A 154 -12.36 4.49 0.61
CA LEU A 154 -12.17 3.72 -0.62
C LEU A 154 -11.67 2.29 -0.37
N ILE A 155 -10.89 2.06 0.69
CA ILE A 155 -10.39 0.72 1.04
C ILE A 155 -11.47 -0.24 1.54
N TYR A 156 -12.68 0.25 1.85
CA TYR A 156 -13.84 -0.60 2.15
C TYR A 156 -14.66 -0.97 0.90
N ASN A 157 -14.32 -0.41 -0.26
CA ASN A 157 -14.93 -0.81 -1.52
C ASN A 157 -14.28 -2.08 -2.07
N LYS A 158 -14.82 -2.62 -3.16
CA LYS A 158 -14.17 -3.69 -3.93
C LYS A 158 -12.75 -3.28 -4.36
N PRO A 159 -11.79 -4.23 -4.46
CA PRO A 159 -10.45 -3.95 -4.95
C PRO A 159 -10.46 -3.10 -6.23
N SER A 160 -9.82 -1.95 -6.16
CA SER A 160 -9.87 -0.89 -7.18
C SER A 160 -8.48 -0.35 -7.49
N VAL A 161 -8.34 0.36 -8.60
CA VAL A 161 -7.12 1.10 -8.94
C VAL A 161 -7.32 2.55 -8.53
N ILE A 162 -6.43 3.07 -7.68
CA ILE A 162 -6.54 4.38 -7.07
C ILE A 162 -5.31 5.20 -7.44
N ALA A 163 -5.45 6.24 -8.25
CA ALA A 163 -4.39 7.20 -8.52
C ALA A 163 -4.36 8.26 -7.42
N THR A 164 -3.22 8.46 -6.76
CA THR A 164 -3.10 9.41 -5.64
C THR A 164 -2.57 10.77 -6.08
N GLY A 165 -2.66 11.76 -5.21
CA GLY A 165 -1.97 13.03 -5.37
C GLY A 165 -0.44 12.86 -5.34
N GLY A 166 0.28 13.82 -5.90
CA GLY A 166 1.76 13.78 -5.87
C GLY A 166 2.34 13.90 -4.46
N GLY A 167 1.63 14.54 -3.53
CA GLY A 167 2.07 14.76 -2.15
C GLY A 167 1.72 13.64 -1.19
N THR A 168 0.89 12.68 -1.57
CA THR A 168 0.33 11.65 -0.66
C THR A 168 1.40 10.88 0.13
N VAL A 169 2.56 10.64 -0.50
CA VAL A 169 3.69 9.90 0.12
C VAL A 169 4.38 10.63 1.26
N THR A 170 4.12 11.93 1.48
CA THR A 170 4.73 12.67 2.59
C THR A 170 4.04 12.42 3.93
N SER A 171 2.91 11.70 3.94
CA SER A 171 2.15 11.39 5.15
C SER A 171 2.33 9.92 5.53
N GLU A 172 3.04 9.66 6.62
CA GLU A 172 3.29 8.30 7.12
C GLU A 172 1.98 7.54 7.41
N LYS A 173 0.99 8.23 7.97
CA LYS A 173 -0.34 7.66 8.26
C LYS A 173 -1.03 7.16 6.98
N ILE A 174 -0.97 7.93 5.90
CA ILE A 174 -1.55 7.55 4.60
C ILE A 174 -0.73 6.45 3.93
N VAL A 175 0.59 6.53 4.00
CA VAL A 175 1.50 5.49 3.50
C VAL A 175 1.20 4.14 4.16
N ASN A 176 1.06 4.09 5.48
CA ASN A 176 0.69 2.89 6.21
C ASN A 176 -0.68 2.37 5.77
N LEU A 177 -1.66 3.26 5.61
CA LEU A 177 -2.98 2.89 5.14
C LEU A 177 -2.95 2.24 3.75
N MET A 178 -2.22 2.83 2.79
CA MET A 178 -2.06 2.26 1.45
C MET A 178 -1.33 0.92 1.47
N ARG A 179 -0.19 0.83 2.18
CA ARG A 179 0.63 -0.39 2.24
C ARG A 179 -0.03 -1.53 3.01
N ASN A 180 -0.98 -1.23 3.91
CA ASN A 180 -1.76 -2.24 4.60
C ASN A 180 -2.93 -2.76 3.76
N ASN A 181 -3.41 -2.00 2.77
CA ASN A 181 -4.63 -2.31 2.02
C ASN A 181 -4.41 -2.49 0.50
N GLY A 182 -3.18 -2.36 0.00
CA GLY A 182 -2.94 -2.39 -1.44
C GLY A 182 -1.51 -2.65 -1.89
N LEU A 183 -1.39 -2.92 -3.18
CA LEU A 183 -0.12 -2.81 -3.91
C LEU A 183 0.11 -1.34 -4.24
N VAL A 184 1.15 -0.76 -3.66
CA VAL A 184 1.62 0.59 -4.01
C VAL A 184 2.62 0.52 -5.17
N VAL A 185 2.27 1.14 -6.28
CA VAL A 185 3.01 1.17 -7.55
C VAL A 185 3.51 2.58 -7.79
N PHE A 186 4.84 2.74 -7.88
CA PHE A 186 5.42 4.00 -8.32
C PHE A 186 5.47 4.06 -9.85
N VAL A 187 4.62 4.92 -10.42
CA VAL A 187 4.67 5.29 -11.83
C VAL A 187 5.78 6.32 -12.00
N ASN A 188 6.95 5.82 -12.38
CA ASN A 188 8.15 6.62 -12.55
C ASN A 188 8.23 7.18 -13.98
N ARG A 189 8.38 8.49 -14.08
CA ARG A 189 8.58 9.19 -15.34
C ARG A 189 9.62 10.29 -15.15
N ASP A 190 10.52 10.42 -16.12
CA ASP A 190 11.57 11.41 -16.13
C ASP A 190 10.97 12.82 -16.01
N VAL A 191 11.52 13.61 -15.09
CA VAL A 191 11.06 14.96 -14.81
C VAL A 191 11.13 15.86 -16.04
N ASN A 192 12.10 15.66 -16.94
CA ASN A 192 12.19 16.43 -18.18
C ASN A 192 11.00 16.14 -19.09
N HIS A 193 10.59 14.87 -19.22
CA HIS A 193 9.43 14.51 -20.02
C HIS A 193 8.11 14.96 -19.38
N ILE A 194 8.03 15.00 -18.05
CA ILE A 194 6.90 15.63 -17.34
C ILE A 194 6.80 17.12 -17.69
N LEU A 195 7.94 17.81 -17.74
CA LEU A 195 8.02 19.23 -18.07
C LEU A 195 7.72 19.53 -19.55
N ASP A 196 8.07 18.62 -20.46
CA ASP A 196 7.78 18.77 -21.89
C ASP A 196 6.28 18.66 -22.20
N ASP A 197 5.55 17.84 -21.44
CA ASP A 197 4.08 17.65 -21.58
C ASP A 197 3.26 18.79 -20.92
N LEU A 198 3.89 19.62 -20.10
CA LEU A 198 3.24 20.80 -19.51
C LEU A 198 3.16 21.91 -20.57
N ASP A 199 1.93 22.27 -20.94
CA ASP A 199 1.62 23.13 -22.09
C ASP A 199 2.46 24.42 -22.13
N LEU A 200 3.14 24.63 -23.25
CA LEU A 200 4.33 25.48 -23.40
C LEU A 200 4.03 26.98 -23.61
N GLU A 201 2.75 27.38 -23.67
CA GLU A 201 2.35 28.75 -23.99
C GLU A 201 2.53 29.76 -22.84
N ILE A 202 2.83 29.32 -21.61
CA ILE A 202 2.89 30.19 -20.41
C ILE A 202 4.35 30.56 -20.02
N ARG A 203 5.33 30.31 -20.90
CA ARG A 203 6.79 30.37 -20.62
C ARG A 203 7.41 31.66 -20.03
N PRO A 204 6.83 32.88 -20.10
CA PRO A 204 7.47 34.04 -19.45
C PRO A 204 7.48 33.99 -17.91
N LEU A 205 6.63 33.19 -17.26
CA LEU A 205 6.56 33.03 -15.79
C LEU A 205 7.22 31.72 -15.28
N VAL A 206 7.90 30.97 -16.16
CA VAL A 206 8.08 29.51 -16.01
C VAL A 206 9.36 29.08 -15.30
N LYS A 207 10.39 29.92 -15.17
CA LYS A 207 11.66 29.46 -14.57
C LYS A 207 11.52 29.05 -13.10
N GLU A 208 10.81 29.86 -12.31
CA GLU A 208 10.52 29.54 -10.90
C GLU A 208 9.62 28.30 -10.79
N SER A 209 8.69 28.09 -11.73
CA SER A 209 7.84 26.90 -11.75
C SER A 209 8.59 25.61 -12.13
N ILE A 210 9.57 25.69 -13.04
CA ILE A 210 10.43 24.55 -13.41
C ILE A 210 11.34 24.20 -12.25
N GLU A 211 12.06 25.18 -11.69
CA GLU A 211 12.93 24.96 -10.53
C GLU A 211 12.13 24.40 -9.34
N TYR A 212 10.90 24.89 -9.13
CA TYR A 212 9.99 24.34 -8.13
C TYR A 212 9.64 22.87 -8.40
N ILE A 213 9.23 22.52 -9.62
CA ILE A 213 8.89 21.13 -9.97
C ILE A 213 10.09 20.20 -9.79
N PHE A 214 11.28 20.62 -10.22
CA PHE A 214 12.53 19.88 -10.00
C PHE A 214 12.83 19.69 -8.51
N ASN A 215 12.73 20.75 -7.70
CA ASN A 215 12.97 20.63 -6.26
C ASN A 215 11.97 19.70 -5.59
N VAL A 216 10.69 19.77 -5.97
CA VAL A 216 9.65 18.85 -5.47
C VAL A 216 9.89 17.42 -5.93
N TYR A 217 10.37 17.22 -7.16
CA TYR A 217 10.76 15.91 -7.67
C TYR A 217 11.89 15.33 -6.82
N GLU A 218 12.99 16.07 -6.65
CA GLU A 218 14.16 15.63 -5.86
C GLU A 218 13.81 15.32 -4.40
N GLU A 219 12.93 16.13 -3.79
CA GLU A 219 12.45 15.89 -2.42
C GLU A 219 11.63 14.61 -2.31
N ARG A 220 10.74 14.35 -3.28
CA ARG A 220 9.75 13.26 -3.19
C ARG A 220 10.22 11.95 -3.80
N TYR A 221 11.17 11.98 -4.72
CA TYR A 221 11.64 10.78 -5.40
C TYR A 221 12.12 9.67 -4.44
N PRO A 222 12.96 9.97 -3.42
CA PRO A 222 13.35 8.96 -2.43
C PRO A 222 12.15 8.41 -1.65
N LEU A 223 11.13 9.23 -1.40
CA LEU A 223 9.89 8.80 -0.73
C LEU A 223 9.08 7.87 -1.63
N TYR A 224 8.97 8.16 -2.93
CA TYR A 224 8.31 7.23 -3.86
C TYR A 224 9.01 5.88 -3.89
N GLU A 225 10.34 5.85 -3.93
CA GLU A 225 11.12 4.60 -3.92
C GLU A 225 10.96 3.83 -2.60
N GLN A 226 10.95 4.53 -1.46
CA GLN A 226 10.75 3.91 -0.15
C GLN A 226 9.34 3.34 0.03
N VAL A 227 8.32 4.04 -0.47
CA VAL A 227 6.90 3.72 -0.23
C VAL A 227 6.40 2.64 -1.19
N ALA A 228 6.96 2.56 -2.40
CA ALA A 228 6.54 1.62 -3.42
C ALA A 228 6.83 0.16 -3.03
N HIS A 229 6.01 -0.76 -3.52
CA HIS A 229 6.36 -2.18 -3.59
C HIS A 229 7.01 -2.48 -4.94
N ILE A 230 6.53 -1.85 -6.00
CA ILE A 230 7.08 -1.94 -7.35
C ILE A 230 7.20 -0.56 -7.98
N LYS A 231 8.19 -0.41 -8.85
CA LYS A 231 8.44 0.78 -9.63
C LYS A 231 8.36 0.40 -11.10
N ILE A 232 7.55 1.13 -11.86
CA ILE A 232 7.33 0.90 -13.30
C ILE A 232 7.68 2.16 -14.06
N GLY A 233 8.23 2.00 -15.26
CA GLY A 233 8.55 3.12 -16.15
C GLY A 233 7.34 3.53 -16.99
N ASN A 234 7.16 4.83 -17.22
CA ASN A 234 6.15 5.34 -18.16
C ASN A 234 6.78 6.23 -19.24
N GLU A 235 7.80 5.69 -19.92
CA GLU A 235 8.51 6.35 -21.02
C GLU A 235 8.11 5.84 -22.41
N GLY A 236 7.51 4.65 -22.45
CA GLY A 236 7.12 3.94 -23.66
C GLY A 236 5.61 3.94 -23.89
N SER A 237 5.05 2.79 -24.26
CA SER A 237 3.60 2.67 -24.40
C SER A 237 2.94 2.50 -23.03
N ILE A 238 1.73 3.07 -22.88
CA ILE A 238 0.90 2.85 -21.68
C ILE A 238 0.62 1.37 -21.46
N THR A 239 0.49 0.58 -22.54
CA THR A 239 0.26 -0.87 -22.47
C THR A 239 1.43 -1.61 -21.85
N ASP A 240 2.67 -1.20 -22.11
CA ASP A 240 3.85 -1.85 -21.51
C ASP A 240 3.87 -1.60 -19.99
N ALA A 241 3.61 -0.36 -19.58
CA ALA A 241 3.52 0.02 -18.16
C ALA A 241 2.40 -0.74 -17.43
N VAL A 242 1.24 -0.92 -18.07
CA VAL A 242 0.12 -1.70 -17.50
C VAL A 242 0.49 -3.18 -17.39
N GLN A 243 1.12 -3.74 -18.42
CA GLN A 243 1.52 -5.14 -18.44
C GLN A 243 2.57 -5.45 -17.37
N GLU A 244 3.54 -4.55 -17.15
CA GLU A 244 4.53 -4.66 -16.08
C GLU A 244 3.87 -4.70 -14.70
N ILE A 245 2.82 -3.89 -14.47
CA ILE A 245 2.04 -3.92 -13.23
C ILE A 245 1.31 -5.26 -13.09
N ILE A 246 0.67 -5.76 -14.15
CA ILE A 246 -0.07 -7.03 -14.12
C ILE A 246 0.86 -8.21 -13.83
N GLU A 247 2.03 -8.25 -14.45
CA GLU A 247 3.03 -9.30 -14.23
C GLU A 247 3.60 -9.29 -12.81
N ALA A 248 3.62 -8.13 -12.17
CA ALA A 248 4.03 -7.97 -10.78
C ALA A 248 2.91 -8.24 -9.76
N LEU A 249 1.64 -8.39 -10.19
CA LEU A 249 0.57 -8.78 -9.28
C LEU A 249 0.82 -10.21 -8.81
N PRO A 250 0.58 -10.51 -7.52
CA PRO A 250 0.70 -11.87 -7.03
C PRO A 250 -0.24 -12.79 -7.82
N ASN A 251 0.28 -13.93 -8.28
CA ASN A 251 -0.50 -14.99 -8.92
C ASN A 251 -1.57 -15.46 -7.95
N THR A 252 -2.72 -14.79 -8.00
CA THR A 252 -3.86 -15.07 -7.12
C THR A 252 -4.59 -16.34 -7.58
N GLU A 253 -4.30 -16.81 -8.80
CA GLU A 253 -4.71 -18.11 -9.34
C GLU A 253 -3.64 -18.74 -10.25
N LYS A 254 -2.90 -19.71 -9.70
CA LYS A 254 -2.63 -21.00 -10.34
C LYS A 254 -2.95 -22.09 -9.34
#